data_AF-A0A7R9BY92-F1
#
_entry.id   AF-A0A7R9BY92-F1
#
_cell.length_a   1.000
_cell.length_b   1.000
_cell.length_c   1.000
_cell.angle_alpha   90.00
_cell.angle_beta   90.00
_cell.angle_gamma   90.00
#
_symmetry.space_group_name_H-M   'P 1'
#
loop_
_entity.id
_entity.type
_entity.pdbx_description
1 polymer ?
#
loop_
_entity_poly.entity_id
_entity_poly.type
_entity_poly.pdbx_seq_one_letter_code
_entity_poly.pdbx_strand_id
1 'polypeptide(L)'
;MNSNGLTDYSQLEGYIIQRHISQILDLGVSHIVWQDPLEKGIEIDIKFPSETIVQVWKWHSTDMGWADWSEYLAYVTGLGHKAILSSCWYLNLISYGEDWIDYYQCDPHNFEGSEEQKSLVLGGETTFWAEYIDETNLHSRIWPRASAVAEKLWSQTTDSVPDARHRLDQHRCNMIKYSYKSFKIPMRGFQAAPVFNGFCPVERVS
;
A
#
# COMPACT_ATOMS: atom_id res chain seq x y z
N MET A 1 22.73 -8.49 25.63
CA MET A 1 23.50 -9.37 24.73
C MET A 1 24.22 -10.47 25.52
N ASN A 2 25.28 -10.16 26.28
CA ASN A 2 26.07 -11.18 27.01
C ASN A 2 25.26 -12.09 27.93
N SER A 3 24.26 -11.57 28.64
CA SER A 3 23.38 -12.36 29.53
C SER A 3 22.48 -13.37 28.80
N ASN A 4 22.28 -13.20 27.49
CA ASN A 4 21.45 -14.07 26.65
C ASN A 4 22.28 -14.81 25.59
N GLY A 5 23.62 -14.80 25.70
CA GLY A 5 24.50 -15.48 24.75
C GLY A 5 24.53 -14.89 23.33
N LEU A 6 24.03 -13.67 23.14
CA LEU A 6 23.94 -13.01 21.83
C LEU A 6 25.28 -12.35 21.48
N THR A 7 25.81 -12.64 20.29
CA THR A 7 27.15 -12.21 19.83
C THR A 7 27.14 -10.98 18.94
N ASP A 8 26.01 -10.67 18.31
CA ASP A 8 25.87 -9.53 17.39
C ASP A 8 24.47 -8.90 17.45
N TYR A 9 24.28 -7.81 16.69
CA TYR A 9 23.02 -7.06 16.67
C TYR A 9 21.91 -7.76 15.88
N SER A 10 22.22 -8.57 14.87
CA SER A 10 21.22 -9.35 14.14
C SER A 10 20.54 -10.37 15.06
N GLN A 11 21.33 -11.05 15.90
CA GLN A 11 20.82 -11.95 16.93
C GLN A 11 20.01 -11.22 18.01
N LEU A 12 20.40 -9.99 18.37
CA LEU A 12 19.65 -9.18 19.32
C LEU A 12 18.30 -8.74 18.77
N GLU A 13 18.26 -8.28 17.52
CA GLU A 13 17.03 -7.93 16.81
C GLU A 13 16.10 -9.15 16.73
N GLY A 14 16.64 -10.29 16.32
CA GLY A 14 15.94 -11.57 16.30
C GLY A 14 15.30 -11.97 17.63
N TYR A 15 16.10 -11.90 18.70
CA TYR A 15 15.63 -12.20 20.05
C TYR A 15 14.44 -11.30 20.45
N ILE A 16 14.50 -10.01 20.12
CA ILE A 16 13.43 -9.05 20.42
C ILE A 16 12.18 -9.36 19.59
N ILE A 17 12.34 -9.60 18.29
CA ILE A 17 11.25 -9.94 17.36
C ILE A 17 10.53 -11.21 17.83
N GLN A 18 11.28 -12.28 18.11
CA GLN A 18 10.70 -13.56 18.55
C GLN A 18 9.91 -13.41 19.85
N ARG A 19 10.48 -12.71 20.83
CA ARG A 19 9.83 -12.45 22.11
C ARG A 19 8.56 -11.62 21.95
N HIS A 20 8.56 -10.65 21.04
CA HIS A 20 7.39 -9.80 20.82
C HIS A 20 6.28 -10.56 20.11
N ILE A 21 6.60 -11.34 19.08
CA ILE A 21 5.63 -12.17 18.36
C ILE A 21 5.00 -13.20 19.30
N SER A 22 5.79 -13.87 20.16
CA SER A 22 5.23 -14.84 21.11
C SER A 22 4.19 -14.19 22.03
N GLN A 23 4.45 -12.97 22.51
CA GLN A 23 3.49 -12.23 23.33
C GLN A 23 2.22 -11.85 22.58
N ILE A 24 2.33 -11.49 21.30
CA ILE A 24 1.16 -11.18 20.46
C ILE A 24 0.32 -12.44 20.22
N LEU A 25 0.96 -13.59 20.00
CA LEU A 25 0.25 -14.87 19.82
C LEU A 25 -0.54 -15.27 21.06
N ASP A 26 0.00 -15.03 22.25
CA ASP A 26 -0.68 -15.30 23.52
C ASP A 26 -1.97 -14.47 23.68
N LEU A 27 -2.10 -13.34 22.96
CA LEU A 27 -3.31 -12.51 22.96
C LEU A 27 -4.41 -13.04 22.02
N GLY A 28 -4.10 -14.01 21.14
CA GLY A 28 -5.06 -14.57 20.19
C GLY A 28 -5.56 -13.57 19.13
N VAL A 29 -4.80 -12.52 18.86
CA VAL A 29 -5.13 -11.50 17.85
C VAL A 29 -4.39 -11.74 16.53
N SER A 30 -5.04 -11.41 15.42
CA SER A 30 -4.35 -11.32 14.13
C SER A 30 -3.35 -10.17 14.16
N HIS A 31 -2.20 -10.35 13.53
CA HIS A 31 -1.15 -9.35 13.50
C HIS A 31 -0.59 -9.20 12.08
N ILE A 32 -0.30 -7.95 11.74
CA ILE A 32 0.34 -7.55 10.49
C ILE A 32 1.75 -7.09 10.84
N VAL A 33 2.74 -7.57 10.10
CA VAL A 33 4.13 -7.14 10.22
C VAL A 33 4.61 -6.63 8.88
N TRP A 34 5.52 -5.65 8.87
CA TRP A 34 6.31 -5.35 7.69
C TRP A 34 7.13 -6.57 7.24
N GLN A 35 7.71 -6.54 6.05
CA GLN A 35 8.49 -7.66 5.53
C GLN A 35 9.80 -7.95 6.31
N ASP A 36 10.39 -6.95 6.97
CA ASP A 36 11.73 -7.02 7.56
C ASP A 36 11.87 -8.11 8.62
N PRO A 37 10.92 -8.31 9.58
CA PRO A 37 11.01 -9.39 10.54
C PRO A 37 11.02 -10.78 9.90
N LEU A 38 10.31 -10.97 8.79
CA LEU A 38 10.31 -12.25 8.08
C LEU A 38 11.63 -12.46 7.32
N GLU A 39 12.16 -11.43 6.66
CA GLU A 39 13.50 -11.45 6.05
C GLU A 39 14.56 -11.83 7.09
N LYS A 40 14.50 -11.19 8.26
CA LYS A 40 15.39 -11.50 9.37
C LYS A 40 15.16 -12.90 9.92
N GLY A 41 13.92 -13.35 10.04
CA GLY A 41 13.61 -14.70 10.50
C GLY A 41 14.28 -15.80 9.68
N ILE A 42 14.50 -15.56 8.38
CA ILE A 42 15.25 -16.48 7.52
C ILE A 42 16.74 -16.52 7.90
N GLU A 43 17.35 -15.37 8.18
CA GLU A 43 18.77 -15.23 8.55
C GLU A 43 19.11 -15.99 9.85
N ILE A 44 18.15 -16.08 10.77
CA ILE A 44 18.35 -16.62 12.13
C ILE A 44 17.39 -17.75 12.51
N ASP A 45 16.75 -18.39 11.53
CA ASP A 45 15.84 -19.55 11.68
C ASP A 45 14.68 -19.34 12.67
N ILE A 46 14.08 -18.15 12.66
CA ILE A 46 12.83 -17.86 13.39
C ILE A 46 11.63 -18.19 12.50
N LYS A 47 10.78 -19.10 12.98
CA LYS A 47 9.51 -19.42 12.32
C LYS A 47 8.41 -18.46 12.76
N PHE A 48 7.75 -17.86 11.78
CA PHE A 48 6.55 -17.08 11.99
C PHE A 48 5.32 -18.00 11.97
N PRO A 49 4.31 -17.74 12.81
CA PRO A 49 3.01 -18.41 12.74
C PRO A 49 2.40 -18.24 11.36
N SER A 50 1.80 -19.28 10.81
CA SER A 50 1.17 -19.24 9.47
C SER A 50 0.09 -18.17 9.34
N GLU A 51 -0.52 -17.77 10.46
CA GLU A 51 -1.57 -16.75 10.54
C GLU A 51 -1.03 -15.31 10.44
N THR A 52 0.30 -15.13 10.51
CA THR A 52 0.96 -13.83 10.34
C THR A 52 0.62 -13.26 8.97
N ILE A 53 0.14 -12.02 8.93
CA ILE A 53 -0.08 -11.28 7.68
C ILE A 53 1.17 -10.42 7.44
N VAL A 54 1.73 -10.50 6.24
CA VAL A 54 2.98 -9.80 5.89
C VAL A 54 2.66 -8.65 4.94
N GLN A 55 3.09 -7.46 5.30
CA GLN A 55 2.97 -6.25 4.47
C GLN A 55 4.28 -6.00 3.72
N VAL A 56 4.23 -6.19 2.41
CA VAL A 56 5.38 -6.01 1.50
C VAL A 56 5.46 -4.53 1.12
N TRP A 57 6.57 -3.89 1.47
CA TRP A 57 6.73 -2.44 1.35
C TRP A 57 8.01 -2.01 0.63
N LYS A 58 9.05 -2.85 0.62
CA LYS A 58 10.25 -2.56 -0.16
C LYS A 58 9.93 -2.82 -1.62
N TRP A 59 10.24 -1.84 -2.47
CA TRP A 59 10.13 -2.00 -3.92
C TRP A 59 11.21 -2.93 -4.47
N HIS A 60 12.43 -2.82 -3.93
CA HIS A 60 13.56 -3.73 -4.16
C HIS A 60 14.05 -4.24 -2.80
N SER A 61 14.29 -5.54 -2.65
CA SER A 61 14.93 -6.09 -1.45
C SER A 61 16.39 -6.44 -1.76
N THR A 62 17.31 -5.57 -1.37
CA THR A 62 18.75 -5.84 -1.47
C THR A 62 19.19 -6.94 -0.51
N ASP A 63 18.45 -7.13 0.59
CA ASP A 63 18.80 -8.07 1.66
C ASP A 63 18.63 -9.53 1.19
N MET A 64 17.63 -9.78 0.35
CA MET A 64 17.34 -11.11 -0.23
C MET A 64 17.86 -11.28 -1.66
N GLY A 65 18.40 -10.21 -2.27
CA GLY A 65 18.85 -10.21 -3.67
C GLY A 65 17.71 -10.27 -4.68
N TRP A 66 16.48 -9.91 -4.28
CA TRP A 66 15.30 -9.98 -5.13
C TRP A 66 15.12 -8.73 -5.97
N ALA A 67 14.72 -8.96 -7.22
CA ALA A 67 14.63 -7.90 -8.21
C ALA A 67 13.53 -6.91 -7.88
N ASP A 68 12.37 -7.35 -7.39
CA ASP A 68 11.28 -6.47 -6.97
C ASP A 68 10.32 -7.13 -5.95
N TRP A 69 9.23 -6.42 -5.62
CA TRP A 69 8.19 -6.87 -4.68
C TRP A 69 7.47 -8.15 -5.12
N SER A 70 7.45 -8.49 -6.42
CA SER A 70 6.71 -9.64 -6.95
C SER A 70 7.36 -10.96 -6.52
N GLU A 71 8.69 -11.02 -6.52
CA GLU A 71 9.46 -12.15 -5.99
C GLU A 71 9.20 -12.34 -4.48
N TYR A 72 9.08 -11.24 -3.74
CA TYR A 72 8.75 -11.28 -2.31
C TYR A 72 7.35 -11.82 -2.06
N LEU A 73 6.35 -11.39 -2.84
CA LEU A 73 4.99 -11.92 -2.75
C LEU A 73 4.94 -13.42 -3.08
N ALA A 74 5.64 -13.86 -4.14
CA ALA A 74 5.75 -15.27 -4.49
C ALA A 74 6.31 -16.11 -3.33
N TYR A 75 7.35 -15.58 -2.67
CA TYR A 75 7.97 -16.23 -1.52
C TYR A 75 7.04 -16.32 -0.31
N VAL A 76 6.49 -15.18 0.14
CA VAL A 76 5.60 -15.10 1.32
C VAL A 76 4.40 -16.03 1.16
N THR A 77 3.76 -15.99 0.00
CA THR A 77 2.60 -16.83 -0.30
C THR A 77 3.01 -18.29 -0.48
N GLY A 78 4.22 -18.57 -0.97
CA GLY A 78 4.81 -19.92 -1.01
C GLY A 78 5.08 -20.53 0.37
N LEU A 79 5.33 -19.69 1.38
CA LEU A 79 5.38 -20.11 2.79
C LEU A 79 3.98 -20.30 3.41
N GLY A 80 2.91 -19.96 2.68
CA GLY A 80 1.52 -20.06 3.15
C GLY A 80 1.04 -18.85 3.96
N HIS A 81 1.83 -17.78 4.04
CA HIS A 81 1.41 -16.55 4.72
C HIS A 81 0.48 -15.72 3.84
N LYS A 82 -0.44 -15.01 4.49
CA LYS A 82 -1.25 -13.98 3.85
C LYS A 82 -0.42 -12.71 3.63
N ALA A 83 -0.68 -12.00 2.54
CA ALA A 83 0.10 -10.82 2.17
C ALA A 83 -0.78 -9.59 1.88
N ILE A 84 -0.23 -8.42 2.14
CA ILE A 84 -0.74 -7.10 1.73
C ILE A 84 0.38 -6.40 0.98
N LEU A 85 0.09 -5.84 -0.21
CA LEU A 85 1.08 -5.07 -0.98
C LEU A 85 0.98 -3.57 -0.67
N SER A 86 2.12 -2.92 -0.49
CA SER A 86 2.25 -1.46 -0.42
C SER A 86 3.44 -0.90 -1.19
N SER A 87 4.39 -1.73 -1.62
CA SER A 87 5.66 -1.33 -2.24
C SER A 87 5.52 -0.38 -3.42
N CYS A 88 4.52 -0.58 -4.26
CA CYS A 88 4.28 0.23 -5.46
C CYS A 88 3.38 1.45 -5.23
N TRP A 89 2.88 1.66 -4.01
CA TRP A 89 1.87 2.67 -3.68
C TRP A 89 2.33 3.66 -2.63
N TYR A 90 3.59 4.09 -2.75
CA TYR A 90 4.19 5.15 -1.94
C TYR A 90 3.77 6.53 -2.45
N LEU A 91 2.64 7.03 -1.94
CA LEU A 91 2.10 8.34 -2.33
C LEU A 91 2.96 9.49 -1.80
N ASN A 92 3.75 9.29 -0.73
CA ASN A 92 4.63 10.33 -0.22
C ASN A 92 5.77 10.65 -1.21
N LEU A 93 6.16 9.67 -2.03
CA LEU A 93 7.11 9.86 -3.13
C LEU A 93 6.39 10.48 -4.32
N ILE A 94 6.62 11.77 -4.54
CA ILE A 94 6.04 12.51 -5.67
C ILE A 94 6.99 12.55 -6.85
N SER A 95 6.44 12.51 -8.07
CA SER A 95 7.18 12.75 -9.31
C SER A 95 6.40 13.72 -10.20
N TYR A 96 7.07 14.29 -11.22
CA TYR A 96 6.41 15.17 -12.16
C TYR A 96 5.61 14.37 -13.18
N GLY A 97 4.36 14.76 -13.42
CA GLY A 97 3.48 14.17 -14.43
C GLY A 97 2.31 13.39 -13.82
N GLU A 98 1.84 12.39 -14.56
CA GLU A 98 0.70 11.54 -14.20
C GLU A 98 1.15 10.28 -13.44
N ASP A 99 1.81 10.45 -12.29
CA ASP A 99 2.32 9.35 -11.44
C ASP A 99 1.24 8.35 -10.99
N TRP A 100 -0.03 8.77 -10.97
CA TRP A 100 -1.18 7.90 -10.72
C TRP A 100 -1.28 6.71 -11.70
N ILE A 101 -0.70 6.81 -12.91
CA ILE A 101 -0.68 5.73 -13.90
C ILE A 101 0.15 4.56 -13.38
N ASP A 102 1.32 4.82 -12.79
CA ASP A 102 2.18 3.77 -12.24
C ASP A 102 1.46 3.03 -11.10
N TYR A 103 0.76 3.78 -10.25
CA TYR A 103 -0.07 3.22 -9.18
C TYR A 103 -1.24 2.39 -9.73
N TYR A 104 -1.87 2.83 -10.82
CA TYR A 104 -2.94 2.10 -11.49
C TYR A 104 -2.46 0.85 -12.24
N GLN A 105 -1.20 0.82 -12.68
CA GLN A 105 -0.64 -0.32 -13.41
C GLN A 105 -0.08 -1.40 -12.48
N CYS A 106 0.30 -1.05 -11.26
CA CYS A 106 0.69 -2.04 -10.26
C CYS A 106 -0.48 -3.01 -9.96
N ASP A 107 -0.24 -4.31 -10.13
CA ASP A 107 -1.21 -5.37 -9.82
C ASP A 107 -0.59 -6.35 -8.82
N PRO A 108 -1.14 -6.47 -7.60
CA PRO A 108 -0.57 -7.33 -6.56
C PRO A 108 -0.64 -8.83 -6.90
N HIS A 109 -1.34 -9.25 -7.96
CA HIS A 109 -1.39 -10.64 -8.42
C HIS A 109 -0.41 -10.93 -9.57
N ASN A 110 0.32 -9.92 -10.05
CA ASN A 110 1.31 -10.06 -11.12
C ASN A 110 2.67 -10.56 -10.58
N PHE A 111 2.67 -11.79 -10.07
CA PHE A 111 3.87 -12.51 -9.65
C PHE A 111 3.77 -13.99 -10.07
N GLU A 112 4.91 -14.68 -10.10
CA GLU A 112 4.95 -16.12 -10.37
C GLU A 112 4.43 -16.92 -9.16
N GLY A 113 3.30 -17.60 -9.32
CA GLY A 113 2.70 -18.41 -8.26
C GLY A 113 1.41 -19.09 -8.72
N SER A 114 0.99 -20.12 -7.99
CA SER A 114 -0.29 -20.79 -8.23
C SER A 114 -1.48 -19.91 -7.88
N GLU A 115 -2.68 -20.28 -8.32
CA GLU A 115 -3.91 -19.55 -7.95
C GLU A 115 -4.15 -19.58 -6.43
N GLU A 116 -3.75 -20.65 -5.76
CA GLU A 116 -3.80 -20.76 -4.30
C GLU A 116 -2.84 -19.74 -3.65
N GLN A 117 -1.62 -19.61 -4.16
CA GLN A 117 -0.68 -18.59 -3.68
C GLN A 117 -1.21 -17.18 -3.90
N LYS A 118 -1.76 -16.90 -5.09
CA LYS A 118 -2.38 -15.60 -5.40
C LYS A 118 -3.58 -15.30 -4.51
N SER A 119 -4.36 -16.31 -4.12
CA SER A 119 -5.49 -16.15 -3.19
C SER A 119 -5.10 -15.75 -1.77
N LEU A 120 -3.82 -15.91 -1.39
CA LEU A 120 -3.29 -15.45 -0.10
C LEU A 120 -3.02 -13.94 -0.06
N VAL A 121 -3.03 -13.28 -1.21
CA VAL A 121 -2.92 -11.82 -1.29
C VAL A 121 -4.27 -11.20 -0.93
N LEU A 122 -4.34 -10.53 0.21
CA LEU A 122 -5.58 -9.96 0.75
C LEU A 122 -5.96 -8.63 0.10
N GLY A 123 -5.02 -7.98 -0.58
CA GLY A 123 -5.18 -6.67 -1.17
C GLY A 123 -3.95 -5.80 -0.94
N GLY A 124 -4.19 -4.54 -0.59
CA GLY A 124 -3.15 -3.53 -0.61
C GLY A 124 -3.42 -2.28 0.19
N GLU A 125 -2.37 -1.52 0.42
CA GLU A 125 -2.42 -0.23 1.11
C GLU A 125 -1.61 0.83 0.37
N THR A 126 -2.19 2.02 0.21
CA THR A 126 -1.42 3.21 -0.14
C THR A 126 -0.69 3.72 1.09
N THR A 127 0.61 3.98 0.99
CA THR A 127 1.39 4.56 2.09
C THR A 127 1.57 6.05 1.88
N PHE A 128 1.44 6.80 2.97
CA PHE A 128 1.63 8.25 2.96
C PHE A 128 2.41 8.69 4.19
N TRP A 129 3.71 8.39 4.15
CA TRP A 129 4.65 8.78 5.19
C TRP A 129 4.79 10.30 5.29
N ALA A 130 4.86 10.82 6.52
CA ALA A 130 4.58 12.22 6.83
C ALA A 130 5.81 13.14 6.86
N GLU A 131 6.96 12.74 6.31
CA GLU A 131 8.21 13.52 6.42
C GLU A 131 8.10 14.92 5.78
N TYR A 132 7.28 15.05 4.73
CA TYR A 132 7.05 16.30 3.99
C TYR A 132 5.57 16.66 3.87
N ILE A 133 4.74 16.09 4.74
CA ILE A 133 3.28 16.16 4.65
C ILE A 133 2.70 16.61 5.98
N ASP A 134 1.81 17.59 5.89
CA ASP A 134 1.02 18.12 6.99
C ASP A 134 -0.36 18.53 6.46
N GLU A 135 -1.18 19.17 7.29
CA GLU A 135 -2.52 19.63 6.92
C GLU A 135 -2.54 20.58 5.72
N THR A 136 -1.43 21.25 5.40
CA THR A 136 -1.36 22.24 4.33
C THR A 136 -1.34 21.60 2.94
N ASN A 137 -0.91 20.33 2.85
CA ASN A 137 -0.74 19.64 1.57
C ASN A 137 -1.33 18.22 1.52
N LEU A 138 -1.87 17.72 2.63
CA LEU A 138 -2.41 16.37 2.76
C LEU A 138 -3.39 16.01 1.63
N HIS A 139 -4.47 16.78 1.48
CA HIS A 139 -5.56 16.44 0.58
C HIS A 139 -5.17 16.49 -0.90
N SER A 140 -4.41 17.51 -1.30
CA SER A 140 -4.03 17.72 -2.69
C SER A 140 -2.95 16.73 -3.15
N ARG A 141 -2.12 16.25 -2.23
CA ARG A 141 -1.18 15.17 -2.52
C ARG A 141 -1.87 13.80 -2.55
N ILE A 142 -2.78 13.48 -1.64
CA ILE A 142 -3.43 12.14 -1.64
C ILE A 142 -4.39 11.99 -2.81
N TRP A 143 -5.26 12.97 -3.01
CA TRP A 143 -6.37 12.86 -3.96
C TRP A 143 -6.08 13.64 -5.24
N PRO A 144 -6.30 13.06 -6.43
CA PRO A 144 -7.00 11.80 -6.69
C PRO A 144 -6.08 10.57 -6.81
N ARG A 145 -4.77 10.69 -6.57
CA ARG A 145 -3.80 9.60 -6.80
C ARG A 145 -4.16 8.30 -6.07
N ALA A 146 -4.59 8.39 -4.80
CA ALA A 146 -5.05 7.23 -4.04
C ALA A 146 -6.29 6.54 -4.65
N SER A 147 -7.11 7.26 -5.40
CA SER A 147 -8.29 6.69 -6.08
C SER A 147 -7.90 5.71 -7.19
N ALA A 148 -6.72 5.87 -7.81
CA ALA A 148 -6.20 4.92 -8.80
C ALA A 148 -5.95 3.55 -8.15
N VAL A 149 -5.36 3.55 -6.96
CA VAL A 149 -5.13 2.33 -6.16
C VAL A 149 -6.45 1.75 -5.67
N ALA A 150 -7.38 2.60 -5.24
CA ALA A 150 -8.72 2.15 -4.85
C ALA A 150 -9.46 1.43 -5.99
N GLU A 151 -9.39 1.95 -7.23
CA GLU A 151 -9.97 1.26 -8.38
C GLU A 151 -9.26 -0.07 -8.64
N LYS A 152 -7.93 -0.13 -8.54
CA LYS A 152 -7.16 -1.39 -8.70
C LYS A 152 -7.56 -2.46 -7.69
N LEU A 153 -7.74 -2.09 -6.42
CA LEU A 153 -8.05 -3.03 -5.34
C LEU A 153 -9.53 -3.45 -5.31
N TRP A 154 -10.41 -2.70 -5.98
CA TRP A 154 -11.85 -2.97 -5.99
C TRP A 154 -12.34 -3.61 -7.29
N SER A 155 -11.84 -3.14 -8.44
CA SER A 155 -12.36 -3.52 -9.75
C SER A 155 -11.77 -4.83 -10.23
N GLN A 156 -12.62 -5.70 -10.80
CA GLN A 156 -12.20 -6.97 -11.39
C GLN A 156 -11.69 -6.81 -12.84
N THR A 157 -11.92 -5.66 -13.47
CA THR A 157 -11.53 -5.41 -14.86
C THR A 157 -10.27 -4.56 -14.93
N THR A 158 -9.35 -4.96 -15.81
CA THR A 158 -8.20 -4.16 -16.21
C THR A 158 -8.60 -3.24 -17.36
N ASP A 159 -9.12 -2.07 -17.01
CA ASP A 159 -9.45 -1.06 -18.01
C ASP A 159 -8.18 -0.38 -18.54
N SER A 160 -8.28 0.18 -19.74
CA SER A 160 -7.17 0.91 -20.34
C SER A 160 -6.87 2.20 -19.57
N VAL A 161 -5.60 2.62 -19.54
CA VAL A 161 -5.18 3.89 -18.91
C VAL A 161 -5.96 5.10 -19.47
N PRO A 162 -6.25 5.22 -20.77
CA PRO A 162 -7.13 6.26 -21.30
C PRO A 162 -8.53 6.30 -20.67
N ASP A 163 -9.18 5.14 -20.51
CA ASP A 163 -10.52 5.06 -19.93
C ASP A 163 -10.49 5.37 -18.43
N ALA A 164 -9.50 4.85 -17.72
CA ALA A 164 -9.25 5.14 -16.31
C ALA A 164 -9.03 6.64 -16.09
N ARG A 165 -8.22 7.30 -16.94
CA ARG A 165 -7.99 8.75 -16.88
C ARG A 165 -9.30 9.53 -17.00
N HIS A 166 -10.15 9.16 -17.96
CA HIS A 166 -11.43 9.83 -18.15
C HIS A 166 -12.31 9.73 -16.90
N ARG A 167 -12.47 8.53 -16.33
CA ARG A 167 -13.27 8.33 -15.11
C ARG A 167 -12.66 9.01 -13.90
N LEU A 168 -11.35 8.95 -13.74
CA LEU A 168 -10.63 9.56 -12.62
C LEU A 168 -10.79 11.08 -12.63
N ASP A 169 -10.72 11.72 -13.80
CA ASP A 169 -10.95 13.16 -13.95
C ASP A 169 -12.39 13.55 -13.57
N GLN A 170 -13.40 12.78 -14.02
CA GLN A 170 -14.79 12.99 -13.61
C GLN A 170 -15.00 12.74 -12.10
N HIS A 171 -14.38 11.70 -11.56
CA HIS A 171 -14.41 11.40 -10.12
C HIS A 171 -13.79 12.54 -9.31
N ARG A 172 -12.66 13.09 -9.77
CA ARG A 172 -12.01 14.27 -9.19
C ARG A 172 -12.92 15.48 -9.18
N CYS A 173 -13.61 15.78 -10.29
CA CYS A 173 -14.58 16.87 -10.31
C CYS A 173 -15.72 16.68 -9.30
N ASN A 174 -16.16 15.43 -9.08
CA ASN A 174 -17.14 15.11 -8.03
C ASN A 174 -16.57 15.27 -6.61
N MET A 175 -15.29 14.96 -6.39
CA MET A 175 -14.63 15.15 -5.09
C MET A 175 -14.55 16.61 -4.66
N ILE A 176 -14.23 17.51 -5.61
CA ILE A 176 -14.07 18.94 -5.32
C ILE A 176 -15.40 19.72 -5.36
N LYS A 177 -16.52 19.07 -5.70
CA LYS A 177 -17.81 19.74 -5.84
C LYS A 177 -18.30 20.26 -4.48
N TYR A 178 -18.57 21.57 -4.43
CA TYR A 178 -19.26 22.25 -3.33
C TYR A 178 -20.73 22.50 -3.73
N SER A 179 -21.67 22.48 -2.78
CA SER A 179 -23.08 22.79 -3.04
C SER A 179 -23.46 24.22 -2.61
N TYR A 180 -24.36 24.85 -3.38
CA TYR A 180 -24.99 26.16 -3.09
C TYR A 180 -26.43 25.97 -2.53
N LYS A 181 -26.89 26.94 -1.74
CA LYS A 181 -28.04 26.94 -0.79
C LYS A 181 -29.40 26.38 -1.24
N SER A 182 -29.65 26.16 -2.54
CA SER A 182 -31.00 25.83 -3.04
C SER A 182 -31.26 24.33 -3.22
N PHE A 183 -30.27 23.44 -3.05
CA PHE A 183 -30.45 22.00 -3.29
C PHE A 183 -29.78 21.12 -2.22
N LYS A 184 -30.57 20.24 -1.59
CA LYS A 184 -30.16 19.26 -0.55
C LYS A 184 -29.38 18.07 -1.15
N ILE A 185 -28.15 18.25 -1.63
CA ILE A 185 -27.26 17.18 -2.12
C ILE A 185 -25.83 17.39 -1.57
N PRO A 186 -25.09 16.32 -1.17
CA PRO A 186 -24.00 16.45 -0.20
C PRO A 186 -22.73 17.09 -0.79
N MET A 187 -22.13 17.94 0.04
CA MET A 187 -20.78 18.49 -0.11
C MET A 187 -19.75 17.37 0.09
N ARG A 188 -18.77 17.26 -0.81
CA ARG A 188 -17.59 16.39 -0.57
C ARG A 188 -16.38 17.20 -0.09
N GLY A 189 -16.17 18.41 -0.62
CA GLY A 189 -15.24 19.40 -0.07
C GLY A 189 -13.76 18.97 -0.05
N PHE A 190 -13.38 17.90 -0.76
CA PHE A 190 -12.00 17.47 -0.82
C PHE A 190 -11.19 18.41 -1.72
N GLN A 191 -9.97 18.72 -1.32
CA GLN A 191 -9.04 19.54 -2.11
C GLN A 191 -8.20 18.65 -3.03
N ALA A 192 -8.85 17.87 -3.91
CA ALA A 192 -8.16 16.97 -4.84
C ALA A 192 -7.45 17.74 -5.96
N ALA A 193 -6.19 17.39 -6.24
CA ALA A 193 -5.40 17.96 -7.34
C ALA A 193 -5.98 17.59 -8.72
N PRO A 194 -5.64 18.32 -9.80
CA PRO A 194 -5.99 17.92 -11.16
C PRO A 194 -5.32 16.59 -11.56
N VAL A 195 -5.98 15.81 -12.43
CA VAL A 195 -5.39 14.61 -13.05
C VAL A 195 -4.47 15.02 -14.21
N PHE A 196 -4.94 15.94 -15.05
CA PHE A 196 -4.19 16.52 -16.16
C PHE A 196 -4.71 17.92 -16.50
N ASN A 197 -4.44 18.46 -17.69
CA ASN A 197 -5.03 19.74 -18.11
C ASN A 197 -6.56 19.61 -18.28
N GLY A 198 -7.29 20.61 -17.79
CA GLY A 198 -8.75 20.60 -17.84
C GLY A 198 -9.36 21.56 -16.83
N PHE A 199 -10.68 21.52 -16.68
CA PHE A 199 -11.40 22.26 -15.66
C PHE A 199 -12.63 21.47 -15.22
N CYS A 200 -13.02 21.67 -13.96
CA CYS A 200 -14.31 21.18 -13.48
C CYS A 200 -15.32 22.34 -13.56
N PRO A 201 -16.48 22.16 -14.20
CA PRO A 201 -17.50 23.18 -14.19
C PRO A 201 -18.00 23.38 -12.76
N VAL A 202 -17.66 24.54 -12.19
CA VAL A 202 -18.24 25.00 -10.92
C VAL A 202 -19.40 25.91 -11.31
N GLU A 203 -20.63 25.49 -11.05
CA GLU A 203 -21.77 26.41 -11.11
C GLU A 203 -21.59 27.44 -9.98
N ARG A 204 -20.88 28.54 -10.26
CA ARG A 204 -20.93 29.74 -9.45
C ARG A 204 -22.22 30.44 -9.79
N VAL A 205 -23.27 30.17 -9.00
CA VAL A 205 -24.48 30.96 -9.07
C VAL A 205 -24.19 32.28 -8.36
N SER A 206 -24.14 33.37 -9.14
CA SER A 206 -24.09 34.76 -8.67
C SER A 206 -25.30 35.11 -7.81
#